data_AF-A0A1R1YU39-F1
#
_entry.id   AF-A0A1R1YU39-F1
#
_cell.length_a   1.000
_cell.length_b   1.000
_cell.length_c   1.000
_cell.angle_alpha   90.00
_cell.angle_beta   90.00
_cell.angle_gamma   90.00
#
_symmetry.space_group_name_H-M   'P 1'
#
loop_
_entity.id
_entity.type
_entity.pdbx_description
1 polymer ?
#
loop_
_entity_poly.entity_id
_entity_poly.type
_entity_poly.pdbx_seq_one_letter_code
_entity_poly.pdbx_strand_id
1 'polypeptide(L)'
;MPYVDAPKTQFKVGEINPKILIVASEANNEIIDELVSGTIDGLIKSGVLATNIVVEKTPQPEDIPAAIKTIISSNITTSSPLTRIYTNPIAECSYDAVVAIGALIEDQVDGDFDALSMNSYNEVLDLVVATQVPIIMGILTCRDYEQGLERAGIGRVVKGANHGYFWATAALSEIQVRSMYCKNLSDTSIFDSFNKDVSSTTAADSSLAAISKNKKVAIVCAQWNMEINSEIVLKLIDLLVSSGYSSYDSIFVYSAAGSFELPGIASYLAAMSSSGLPLLDNRKSSKFDSIFCVGSLIQGGTKHFKFIGDSVDISIQKICTLFNIKCVSGVLICTSLDEAKYHAGISVGDKPGNNIAINLFDQIN
;
A
#
# COMPACT_ATOMS: atom_id res chain seq x y z
N MET A 1 1.13 8.83 22.84
CA MET A 1 1.49 7.47 22.42
C MET A 1 1.50 7.54 20.91
N PRO A 2 2.63 7.36 20.21
CA PRO A 2 2.60 7.38 18.75
C PRO A 2 1.60 6.32 18.29
N TYR A 3 0.85 6.60 17.22
CA TYR A 3 -0.04 5.62 16.62
C TYR A 3 0.81 4.42 16.17
N VAL A 4 0.77 3.37 16.97
CA VAL A 4 1.53 2.13 16.77
C VAL A 4 0.77 1.28 15.77
N ASP A 5 1.50 0.56 14.89
CA ASP A 5 1.02 -0.39 13.87
C ASP A 5 -0.46 -0.68 14.03
N ALA A 6 -1.29 -0.05 13.19
CA ALA A 6 -2.75 -0.13 13.22
C ALA A 6 -3.18 -1.51 13.76
N PRO A 7 -3.52 -1.65 15.06
CA PRO A 7 -3.59 -2.97 15.71
C PRO A 7 -4.71 -3.85 15.14
N LYS A 8 -5.51 -3.26 14.24
CA LYS A 8 -6.70 -3.80 13.59
C LYS A 8 -6.47 -4.22 12.13
N THR A 9 -5.25 -4.22 11.62
CA THR A 9 -4.94 -4.81 10.29
C THR A 9 -4.71 -6.32 10.33
N GLN A 10 -4.84 -6.94 11.51
CA GLN A 10 -4.81 -8.39 11.63
C GLN A 10 -5.97 -9.01 10.84
N PHE A 11 -5.66 -9.46 9.63
CA PHE A 11 -6.54 -10.32 8.85
C PHE A 11 -6.66 -11.65 9.59
N LYS A 12 -7.84 -11.94 10.13
CA LYS A 12 -8.18 -13.27 10.61
C LYS A 12 -8.89 -13.99 9.48
N VAL A 13 -8.26 -15.02 8.93
CA VAL A 13 -8.92 -15.92 8.00
C VAL A 13 -10.19 -16.47 8.67
N GLY A 14 -11.34 -16.27 8.01
CA GLY A 14 -12.67 -16.63 8.51
C GLY A 14 -13.32 -17.73 7.67
N GLU A 15 -14.66 -17.66 7.49
CA GLU A 15 -15.42 -18.63 6.69
C GLU A 15 -15.04 -18.62 5.19
N ILE A 16 -14.48 -17.51 4.69
CA ILE A 16 -13.98 -17.38 3.32
C ILE A 16 -12.44 -17.34 3.37
N ASN A 17 -11.80 -18.27 2.65
CA ASN A 17 -10.35 -18.43 2.61
C ASN A 17 -9.80 -17.84 1.31
N PRO A 18 -8.81 -16.92 1.35
CA PRO A 18 -8.37 -16.22 0.15
C PRO A 18 -7.63 -17.15 -0.80
N LYS A 19 -7.82 -16.96 -2.12
CA LYS A 19 -7.02 -17.62 -3.15
C LYS A 19 -5.85 -16.73 -3.56
N ILE A 20 -4.63 -17.21 -3.34
CA ILE A 20 -3.40 -16.44 -3.57
C ILE A 20 -2.63 -17.04 -4.75
N LEU A 21 -2.23 -16.19 -5.68
CA LEU A 21 -1.30 -16.55 -6.75
C LEU A 21 0.11 -16.09 -6.36
N ILE A 22 1.09 -16.96 -6.51
CA ILE A 22 2.51 -16.62 -6.44
C ILE A 22 3.05 -16.80 -7.86
N VAL A 23 3.64 -15.74 -8.43
CA VAL A 23 4.34 -15.83 -9.71
C VAL A 23 5.82 -15.61 -9.43
N ALA A 24 6.63 -16.63 -9.64
CA ALA A 24 8.03 -16.63 -9.23
C ALA A 24 8.99 -16.94 -10.39
N SER A 25 10.12 -16.22 -10.47
CA SER A 25 11.15 -16.56 -11.46
C SER A 25 11.85 -17.89 -11.15
N GLU A 26 12.43 -18.53 -12.15
CA GLU A 26 13.30 -19.71 -11.98
C GLU A 26 14.77 -19.32 -11.84
N ALA A 27 15.17 -18.17 -12.40
CA ALA A 27 16.49 -17.61 -12.18
C ALA A 27 16.77 -17.36 -10.68
N ASN A 28 18.02 -17.61 -10.27
CA ASN A 28 18.48 -17.46 -8.88
C ASN A 28 17.73 -18.35 -7.87
N ASN A 29 17.45 -19.61 -8.25
CA ASN A 29 16.59 -20.53 -7.51
C ASN A 29 16.94 -20.74 -6.02
N GLU A 30 18.21 -20.75 -5.62
CA GLU A 30 18.60 -20.82 -4.18
C GLU A 30 17.93 -19.70 -3.36
N ILE A 31 17.83 -18.50 -3.94
CA ILE A 31 17.19 -17.33 -3.34
C ILE A 31 15.66 -17.45 -3.48
N ILE A 32 15.18 -17.77 -4.69
CA ILE A 32 13.75 -17.76 -4.98
C ILE A 32 12.99 -18.87 -4.25
N ASP A 33 13.55 -20.06 -4.15
CA ASP A 33 12.89 -21.19 -3.50
C ASP A 33 12.68 -20.91 -2.00
N GLU A 34 13.65 -20.28 -1.35
CA GLU A 34 13.50 -19.84 0.04
C GLU A 34 12.45 -18.74 0.17
N LEU A 35 12.43 -17.73 -0.71
CA LEU A 35 11.43 -16.66 -0.68
C LEU A 35 10.01 -17.18 -0.92
N VAL A 36 9.84 -18.10 -1.88
CA VAL A 36 8.56 -18.78 -2.14
C VAL A 36 8.15 -19.61 -0.92
N SER A 37 9.08 -20.38 -0.35
CA SER A 37 8.84 -21.17 0.87
C SER A 37 8.40 -20.29 2.04
N GLY A 38 9.10 -19.18 2.29
CA GLY A 38 8.75 -18.21 3.33
C GLY A 38 7.38 -17.56 3.09
N THR A 39 7.03 -17.29 1.83
CA THR A 39 5.70 -16.78 1.47
C THR A 39 4.61 -17.81 1.76
N ILE A 40 4.79 -19.07 1.32
CA ILE A 40 3.83 -20.15 1.57
C ILE A 40 3.67 -20.40 3.08
N ASP A 41 4.77 -20.44 3.83
CA ASP A 41 4.75 -20.60 5.30
C ASP A 41 3.98 -19.46 5.97
N GLY A 42 4.24 -18.20 5.58
CA GLY A 42 3.52 -17.04 6.10
C GLY A 42 2.02 -17.07 5.80
N LEU A 43 1.62 -17.50 4.60
CA LEU A 43 0.22 -17.66 4.22
C LEU A 43 -0.45 -18.78 5.04
N ILE A 44 0.16 -19.96 5.13
CA ILE A 44 -0.39 -21.12 5.87
C ILE A 44 -0.49 -20.82 7.37
N LYS A 45 0.54 -20.22 7.98
CA LYS A 45 0.50 -19.82 9.40
C LYS A 45 -0.57 -18.78 9.69
N SER A 46 -0.91 -17.96 8.71
CA SER A 46 -2.02 -17.01 8.80
C SER A 46 -3.39 -17.65 8.57
N GLY A 47 -3.44 -18.93 8.18
CA GLY A 47 -4.66 -19.73 8.00
C GLY A 47 -5.10 -19.94 6.54
N VAL A 48 -4.32 -19.50 5.55
CA VAL A 48 -4.64 -19.76 4.13
C VAL A 48 -4.51 -21.26 3.86
N LEU A 49 -5.52 -21.85 3.20
CA LEU A 49 -5.48 -23.25 2.85
C LEU A 49 -4.42 -23.48 1.76
N ALA A 50 -3.61 -24.54 1.89
CA ALA A 50 -2.61 -24.88 0.88
C ALA A 50 -3.23 -25.07 -0.52
N THR A 51 -4.46 -25.58 -0.60
CA THR A 51 -5.22 -25.73 -1.86
C THR A 51 -5.62 -24.41 -2.52
N ASN A 52 -5.55 -23.30 -1.77
CA ASN A 52 -5.85 -21.96 -2.25
C ASN A 52 -4.58 -21.18 -2.64
N ILE A 53 -3.40 -21.78 -2.51
CA ILE A 53 -2.13 -21.18 -2.93
C ILE A 53 -1.72 -21.82 -4.26
N VAL A 54 -1.62 -21.00 -5.31
CA VAL A 54 -1.16 -21.42 -6.64
C VAL A 54 0.19 -20.81 -6.89
N VAL A 55 1.14 -21.59 -7.40
CA VAL A 55 2.49 -21.11 -7.77
C VAL A 55 2.68 -21.31 -9.26
N GLU A 56 2.97 -20.23 -9.97
CA GLU A 56 3.34 -20.20 -11.38
C GLU A 56 4.78 -19.74 -11.52
N LYS A 57 5.47 -20.23 -12.55
CA LYS A 57 6.89 -19.95 -12.79
C LYS A 57 7.11 -19.14 -14.06
N THR A 58 8.09 -18.25 -14.02
CA THR A 58 8.62 -17.57 -15.21
C THR A 58 10.12 -17.85 -15.33
N PRO A 59 10.72 -17.80 -16.54
CA PRO A 59 12.16 -17.96 -16.67
C PRO A 59 12.94 -16.89 -15.89
N GLN A 60 12.61 -15.62 -16.13
CA GLN A 60 13.32 -14.47 -15.54
C GLN A 60 12.39 -13.58 -14.68
N PRO A 61 12.95 -12.76 -13.78
CA PRO A 61 12.18 -11.79 -12.99
C PRO A 61 11.40 -10.77 -13.83
N GLU A 62 11.98 -10.29 -14.93
CA GLU A 62 11.36 -9.31 -15.84
C GLU A 62 10.14 -9.87 -16.61
N ASP A 63 9.99 -11.19 -16.68
CA ASP A 63 8.83 -11.84 -17.29
C ASP A 63 7.60 -11.85 -16.36
N ILE A 64 7.80 -11.62 -15.06
CA ILE A 64 6.77 -11.76 -14.02
C ILE A 64 5.56 -10.85 -14.29
N PRO A 65 5.71 -9.54 -14.58
CA PRO A 65 4.54 -8.68 -14.81
C PRO A 65 3.69 -9.14 -16.01
N ALA A 66 4.33 -9.53 -17.11
CA ALA A 66 3.64 -10.04 -18.30
C ALA A 66 2.89 -11.36 -18.03
N ALA A 67 3.50 -12.25 -17.24
CA ALA A 67 2.86 -13.49 -16.80
C ALA A 67 1.64 -13.20 -15.92
N ILE A 68 1.77 -12.32 -14.92
CA ILE A 68 0.67 -11.90 -14.04
C ILE A 68 -0.49 -11.32 -14.86
N LYS A 69 -0.19 -10.44 -15.81
CA LYS A 69 -1.21 -9.85 -16.70
C LYS A 69 -2.00 -10.93 -17.44
N THR A 70 -1.28 -11.91 -18.01
CA THR A 70 -1.87 -13.01 -18.79
C THR A 70 -2.73 -13.91 -17.91
N ILE A 71 -2.23 -14.28 -16.73
CA ILE A 71 -2.94 -15.15 -15.77
C ILE A 71 -4.19 -14.45 -15.26
N ILE A 72 -4.10 -13.20 -14.80
CA ILE A 72 -5.26 -12.43 -14.33
C ILE A 72 -6.32 -12.33 -15.43
N SER A 73 -5.92 -11.94 -16.64
CA SER A 73 -6.85 -11.77 -17.77
C SER A 73 -7.58 -13.08 -18.13
N SER A 74 -6.87 -14.21 -18.04
CA SER A 74 -7.43 -15.54 -18.33
C SER A 74 -8.31 -16.10 -17.20
N ASN A 75 -8.24 -15.50 -16.01
CA ASN A 75 -9.00 -15.89 -14.82
C ASN A 75 -10.09 -14.86 -14.46
N ILE A 76 -10.41 -13.94 -15.37
CA ILE A 76 -11.59 -13.09 -15.26
C ILE A 76 -12.83 -13.98 -15.43
N THR A 77 -13.75 -13.91 -14.47
CA THR A 77 -14.99 -14.70 -14.48
C THR A 77 -16.20 -13.78 -14.63
N THR A 78 -17.23 -14.26 -15.31
CA THR A 78 -18.52 -13.57 -15.47
C THR A 78 -19.63 -14.21 -14.62
N SER A 79 -19.31 -15.26 -13.86
CA SER A 79 -20.25 -16.10 -13.12
C SER A 79 -20.43 -15.64 -11.67
N SER A 80 -21.69 -15.61 -11.22
CA SER A 80 -22.07 -15.48 -9.80
C SER A 80 -22.08 -16.86 -9.14
N PRO A 81 -21.67 -17.03 -7.85
CA PRO A 81 -21.40 -16.01 -6.84
C PRO A 81 -19.98 -15.39 -6.90
N LEU A 82 -19.78 -14.29 -6.16
CA LEU A 82 -18.47 -13.64 -5.98
C LEU A 82 -17.44 -14.67 -5.51
N THR A 83 -16.33 -14.74 -6.23
CA THR A 83 -15.19 -15.62 -5.92
C THR A 83 -14.28 -15.01 -4.85
N ARG A 84 -14.26 -13.67 -4.75
CA ARG A 84 -13.34 -12.91 -3.88
C ARG A 84 -13.94 -12.51 -2.53
N ILE A 85 -13.04 -12.26 -1.58
CA ILE A 85 -13.34 -11.74 -0.24
C ILE A 85 -13.81 -10.27 -0.24
N TYR A 86 -13.50 -9.54 -1.31
CA TYR A 86 -13.88 -8.14 -1.50
C TYR A 86 -14.29 -7.89 -2.95
N THR A 87 -15.09 -6.85 -3.17
CA THR A 87 -15.59 -6.48 -4.50
C THR A 87 -14.48 -5.87 -5.34
N ASN A 88 -14.23 -6.40 -6.54
CA ASN A 88 -13.37 -5.73 -7.51
C ASN A 88 -14.23 -4.80 -8.41
N PRO A 89 -13.94 -3.48 -8.49
CA PRO A 89 -14.75 -2.55 -9.27
C PRO A 89 -14.54 -2.64 -10.79
N ILE A 90 -13.54 -3.40 -11.26
CA ILE A 90 -13.19 -3.53 -12.67
C ILE A 90 -13.71 -4.85 -13.24
N ALA A 91 -13.26 -5.97 -12.67
CA ALA A 91 -13.64 -7.29 -13.12
C ALA A 91 -13.41 -8.34 -12.03
N GLU A 92 -14.30 -9.33 -11.95
CA GLU A 92 -14.13 -10.43 -11.01
C GLU A 92 -13.03 -11.37 -11.50
N CYS A 93 -12.04 -11.64 -10.63
CA CYS A 93 -10.91 -12.52 -10.91
C CYS A 93 -10.79 -13.55 -9.78
N SER A 94 -10.41 -14.78 -10.13
CA SER A 94 -10.35 -15.92 -9.21
C SER A 94 -9.35 -15.77 -8.05
N TYR A 95 -8.40 -14.84 -8.12
CA TYR A 95 -7.35 -14.66 -7.10
C TYR A 95 -7.55 -13.39 -6.29
N ASP A 96 -7.59 -13.48 -4.97
CA ASP A 96 -7.74 -12.35 -4.04
C ASP A 96 -6.50 -11.46 -3.98
N ALA A 97 -5.31 -12.02 -4.18
CA ALA A 97 -4.06 -11.29 -4.30
C ALA A 97 -3.01 -12.08 -5.10
N VAL A 98 -1.97 -11.39 -5.56
CA VAL A 98 -0.80 -11.97 -6.21
C VAL A 98 0.47 -11.58 -5.45
N VAL A 99 1.46 -12.45 -5.40
CA VAL A 99 2.83 -12.14 -4.92
C VAL A 99 3.80 -12.37 -6.08
N ALA A 100 4.45 -11.30 -6.54
CA ALA A 100 5.43 -11.32 -7.63
C ALA A 100 6.83 -11.56 -7.05
N ILE A 101 7.43 -12.75 -7.20
CA ILE A 101 8.69 -13.11 -6.54
C ILE A 101 9.82 -13.25 -7.56
N GLY A 102 10.84 -12.41 -7.45
CA GLY A 102 12.01 -12.48 -8.33
C GLY A 102 13.25 -11.90 -7.67
N ALA A 103 14.40 -12.06 -8.30
CA ALA A 103 15.65 -11.45 -7.85
C ALA A 103 16.46 -10.98 -9.04
N LEU A 104 16.44 -9.67 -9.27
CA LEU A 104 17.36 -8.96 -10.15
C LEU A 104 18.65 -8.70 -9.37
N ILE A 105 19.77 -9.23 -9.87
CA ILE A 105 21.10 -9.07 -9.28
C ILE A 105 21.93 -8.20 -10.23
N GLU A 106 22.39 -7.04 -9.77
CA GLU A 106 23.10 -6.04 -10.60
C GLU A 106 24.27 -6.65 -11.37
N ASP A 107 25.12 -7.44 -10.70
CA ASP A 107 26.27 -8.12 -11.31
C ASP A 107 25.92 -9.20 -12.36
N GLN A 108 24.64 -9.57 -12.50
CA GLN A 108 24.16 -10.59 -13.43
C GLN A 108 23.31 -10.02 -14.57
N VAL A 109 22.98 -8.72 -14.52
CA VAL A 109 22.15 -8.07 -15.54
C VAL A 109 23.04 -7.54 -16.66
N ASP A 110 22.83 -8.08 -17.86
CA ASP A 110 23.41 -7.52 -19.08
C ASP A 110 22.65 -6.26 -19.51
N GLY A 111 23.05 -5.09 -18.99
CA GLY A 111 22.48 -3.81 -19.38
C GLY A 111 22.27 -2.82 -18.24
N ASP A 112 21.24 -1.98 -18.38
CA ASP A 112 20.89 -0.96 -17.38
C ASP A 112 20.01 -1.56 -16.28
N PHE A 113 20.65 -1.95 -15.18
CA PHE A 113 19.99 -2.50 -13.99
C PHE A 113 18.99 -1.53 -13.36
N ASP A 114 19.30 -0.24 -13.32
CA ASP A 114 18.44 0.78 -12.70
C ASP A 114 17.14 0.93 -13.54
N ALA A 115 17.26 0.93 -14.87
CA ALA A 115 16.10 0.97 -15.77
C ALA A 115 15.24 -0.30 -15.70
N LEU A 116 15.85 -1.49 -15.66
CA LEU A 116 15.16 -2.77 -15.54
C LEU A 116 14.40 -2.88 -14.21
N SER A 117 15.05 -2.45 -13.13
CA SER A 117 14.46 -2.36 -11.79
C SER A 117 13.24 -1.43 -11.80
N MET A 118 13.40 -0.21 -12.31
CA MET A 118 12.33 0.78 -12.39
C MET A 118 11.14 0.29 -13.23
N ASN A 119 11.40 -0.40 -14.35
CA ASN A 119 10.35 -0.97 -15.18
C ASN A 119 9.53 -2.02 -14.43
N SER A 120 10.18 -2.89 -13.66
CA SER A 120 9.52 -3.91 -12.85
C SER A 120 8.55 -3.30 -11.83
N TYR A 121 8.94 -2.23 -11.12
CA TYR A 121 8.07 -1.52 -10.19
C TYR A 121 6.87 -0.88 -10.89
N ASN A 122 7.12 -0.17 -11.98
CA ASN A 122 6.08 0.54 -12.73
C ASN A 122 5.04 -0.41 -13.33
N GLU A 123 5.48 -1.52 -13.95
CA GLU A 123 4.57 -2.48 -14.57
C GLU A 123 3.68 -3.18 -13.53
N VAL A 124 4.23 -3.55 -12.37
CA VAL A 124 3.42 -4.12 -11.29
C VAL A 124 2.41 -3.10 -10.78
N LEU A 125 2.79 -1.85 -10.53
CA LEU A 125 1.84 -0.81 -10.11
C LEU A 125 0.77 -0.54 -11.16
N ASP A 126 1.13 -0.50 -12.45
CA ASP A 126 0.18 -0.33 -13.55
C ASP A 126 -0.82 -1.50 -13.59
N LEU A 127 -0.38 -2.73 -13.32
CA LEU A 127 -1.27 -3.89 -13.21
C LEU A 127 -2.19 -3.80 -11.99
N VAL A 128 -1.69 -3.38 -10.83
CA VAL A 128 -2.54 -3.18 -9.64
C VAL A 128 -3.64 -2.16 -9.93
N VAL A 129 -3.29 -1.02 -10.52
CA VAL A 129 -4.25 0.04 -10.86
C VAL A 129 -5.24 -0.43 -11.94
N ALA A 130 -4.77 -1.12 -12.98
CA ALA A 130 -5.62 -1.55 -14.08
C ALA A 130 -6.58 -2.69 -13.70
N THR A 131 -6.12 -3.63 -12.87
CA THR A 131 -6.88 -4.85 -12.55
C THR A 131 -7.62 -4.77 -11.22
N GLN A 132 -7.22 -3.86 -10.33
CA GLN A 132 -7.69 -3.76 -8.95
C GLN A 132 -7.51 -5.05 -8.13
N VAL A 133 -6.59 -5.91 -8.59
CA VAL A 133 -6.02 -7.04 -7.84
C VAL A 133 -4.74 -6.54 -7.16
N PRO A 134 -4.59 -6.66 -5.83
CA PRO A 134 -3.34 -6.37 -5.16
C PRO A 134 -2.26 -7.34 -5.62
N ILE A 135 -1.14 -6.79 -6.04
CA ILE A 135 0.06 -7.52 -6.46
C ILE A 135 1.20 -7.02 -5.57
N ILE A 136 1.65 -7.89 -4.68
CA ILE A 136 2.75 -7.59 -3.77
C ILE A 136 4.07 -7.68 -4.53
N MET A 137 4.88 -6.64 -4.40
CA MET A 137 6.21 -6.56 -4.99
C MET A 137 7.22 -7.35 -4.17
N GLY A 138 7.55 -8.55 -4.65
CA GLY A 138 8.64 -9.39 -4.14
C GLY A 138 9.76 -9.59 -5.15
N ILE A 139 9.88 -8.72 -6.18
CA ILE A 139 11.05 -8.70 -7.06
C ILE A 139 12.15 -7.91 -6.35
N LEU A 140 13.14 -8.62 -5.83
CA LEU A 140 14.30 -8.03 -5.18
C LEU A 140 15.21 -7.39 -6.22
N THR A 141 15.67 -6.18 -5.93
CA THR A 141 16.76 -5.53 -6.67
C THR A 141 17.98 -5.48 -5.77
N CYS A 142 18.91 -6.41 -5.99
CA CYS A 142 20.10 -6.62 -5.18
C CYS A 142 21.35 -6.14 -5.91
N ARG A 143 22.29 -5.56 -5.16
CA ARG A 143 23.62 -5.19 -5.67
C ARG A 143 24.46 -6.43 -6.01
N ASP A 144 24.31 -7.49 -5.24
CA ASP A 144 25.08 -8.73 -5.33
C ASP A 144 24.22 -9.93 -4.92
N TYR A 145 24.69 -11.13 -5.24
CA TYR A 145 23.97 -12.37 -4.94
C TYR A 145 23.82 -12.62 -3.43
N GLU A 146 24.84 -12.24 -2.64
CA GLU A 146 24.83 -12.39 -1.18
C GLU A 146 23.72 -11.59 -0.52
N GLN A 147 23.43 -10.38 -1.01
CA GLN A 147 22.31 -9.58 -0.56
C GLN A 147 20.96 -10.26 -0.84
N GLY A 148 20.85 -10.97 -1.96
CA GLY A 148 19.67 -11.78 -2.25
C GLY A 148 19.51 -12.92 -1.24
N LEU A 149 20.58 -13.63 -0.91
CA LEU A 149 20.59 -14.66 0.13
C LEU A 149 20.21 -14.09 1.51
N GLU A 150 20.74 -12.92 1.88
CA GLU A 150 20.40 -12.22 3.12
C GLU A 150 18.89 -11.94 3.19
N ARG A 151 18.29 -11.41 2.12
CA ARG A 151 16.84 -11.13 2.03
C ARG A 151 15.98 -12.39 1.99
N ALA A 152 16.53 -13.51 1.52
CA ALA A 152 15.90 -14.83 1.59
C ALA A 152 16.04 -15.51 2.98
N GLY A 153 16.81 -14.92 3.90
CA GLY A 153 17.06 -15.46 5.24
C GLY A 153 18.14 -16.54 5.30
N ILE A 154 18.86 -16.76 4.21
CA ILE A 154 19.93 -17.76 4.06
C ILE A 154 21.30 -17.13 3.76
N GLY A 155 21.47 -15.84 4.09
CA GLY A 155 22.74 -15.14 3.94
C GLY A 155 23.88 -15.85 4.66
N ARG A 156 25.03 -15.90 3.99
CA ARG A 156 26.24 -16.61 4.44
C ARG A 156 27.06 -15.76 5.40
N VAL A 157 27.03 -14.44 5.22
CA VAL A 157 27.71 -13.47 6.09
C VAL A 157 26.76 -12.88 7.12
N VAL A 158 25.61 -12.38 6.65
CA VAL A 158 24.57 -11.79 7.50
C VAL A 158 23.30 -12.61 7.38
N LYS A 159 22.77 -13.10 8.50
CA LYS A 159 21.47 -13.77 8.52
C LYS A 159 20.37 -12.72 8.57
N GLY A 160 19.79 -12.42 7.42
CA GLY A 160 18.59 -11.60 7.33
C GLY A 160 17.32 -12.39 7.70
N ALA A 161 16.18 -11.71 7.66
CA ALA A 161 14.87 -12.35 7.72
C ALA A 161 14.40 -12.68 6.30
N ASN A 162 13.71 -13.80 6.13
CA ASN A 162 13.13 -14.18 4.84
C ASN A 162 11.97 -13.22 4.49
N HIS A 163 12.18 -12.40 3.45
CA HIS A 163 11.22 -11.38 3.03
C HIS A 163 9.91 -11.96 2.49
N GLY A 164 9.92 -13.20 2.00
CA GLY A 164 8.73 -13.92 1.57
C GLY A 164 7.64 -13.97 2.64
N TYR A 165 8.02 -14.17 3.90
CA TYR A 165 7.07 -14.16 5.00
C TYR A 165 6.35 -12.81 5.14
N PHE A 166 7.08 -11.70 4.98
CA PHE A 166 6.48 -10.37 5.04
C PHE A 166 5.57 -10.09 3.83
N TRP A 167 5.93 -10.57 2.65
CA TRP A 167 5.07 -10.44 1.46
C TRP A 167 3.75 -11.18 1.60
N ALA A 168 3.75 -12.35 2.26
CA ALA A 168 2.52 -13.04 2.62
C ALA A 168 1.62 -12.17 3.51
N THR A 169 2.19 -11.56 4.55
CA THR A 169 1.42 -10.68 5.45
C THR A 169 0.92 -9.42 4.75
N ALA A 170 1.69 -8.87 3.80
CA ALA A 170 1.30 -7.73 3.00
C ALA A 170 0.10 -8.06 2.09
N ALA A 171 0.11 -9.23 1.43
CA ALA A 171 -1.01 -9.70 0.61
C ALA A 171 -2.32 -9.80 1.41
N LEU A 172 -2.24 -10.35 2.63
CA LEU A 172 -3.41 -10.49 3.51
C LEU A 172 -3.89 -9.14 4.06
N SER A 173 -2.97 -8.21 4.36
CA SER A 173 -3.30 -6.84 4.76
C SER A 173 -4.06 -6.10 3.65
N GLU A 174 -3.58 -6.20 2.41
CA GLU A 174 -4.22 -5.63 1.22
C GLU A 174 -5.65 -6.16 1.01
N ILE A 175 -5.87 -7.45 1.21
CA ILE A 175 -7.22 -8.08 1.15
C ILE A 175 -8.11 -7.54 2.27
N GLN A 176 -7.59 -7.48 3.50
CA GLN A 176 -8.34 -7.01 4.67
C GLN A 176 -8.80 -5.56 4.50
N VAL A 177 -7.93 -4.67 4.05
CA VAL A 177 -8.24 -3.24 3.88
C VAL A 177 -9.34 -3.04 2.83
N ARG A 178 -9.28 -3.79 1.72
CA ARG A 178 -10.34 -3.77 0.69
C ARG A 178 -11.66 -4.33 1.21
N SER A 179 -11.62 -5.40 2.00
CA SER A 179 -12.80 -5.97 2.66
C SER A 179 -13.41 -5.00 3.67
N MET A 180 -12.58 -4.29 4.44
CA MET A 180 -13.02 -3.23 5.37
C MET A 180 -13.76 -2.13 4.62
N TYR A 181 -13.21 -1.65 3.51
CA TYR A 181 -13.88 -0.64 2.68
C TYR A 181 -15.25 -1.12 2.17
N CYS A 182 -15.35 -2.36 1.66
CA CYS A 182 -16.63 -2.95 1.23
C CYS A 182 -17.68 -3.02 2.35
N LYS A 183 -17.23 -3.09 3.61
CA LYS A 183 -18.08 -3.08 4.81
C LYS A 183 -18.29 -1.66 5.38
N ASN A 184 -17.86 -0.63 4.66
CA ASN A 184 -17.89 0.77 5.08
C ASN A 184 -17.18 0.99 6.43
N LEU A 185 -16.02 0.36 6.59
CA LEU A 185 -15.14 0.48 7.74
C LEU A 185 -13.84 1.21 7.35
N SER A 186 -13.26 1.90 8.32
CA SER A 186 -11.91 2.49 8.29
C SER A 186 -11.30 2.37 9.69
N ASP A 187 -10.01 2.66 9.86
CA ASP A 187 -9.41 2.72 11.18
C ASP A 187 -9.90 3.96 11.92
N THR A 188 -10.63 3.74 13.01
CA THR A 188 -11.14 4.79 13.90
C THR A 188 -10.33 4.93 15.18
N SER A 189 -9.41 3.98 15.47
CA SER A 189 -8.64 3.96 16.72
C SER A 189 -7.68 5.15 16.83
N ILE A 190 -7.27 5.71 15.69
CA ILE A 190 -6.44 6.92 15.65
C ILE A 190 -7.14 8.11 16.33
N PHE A 191 -8.47 8.20 16.27
CA PHE A 191 -9.26 9.27 16.87
C PHE A 191 -9.39 9.16 18.39
N ASP A 192 -9.13 7.98 18.96
CA ASP A 192 -9.12 7.81 20.42
C ASP A 192 -8.00 8.65 21.07
N SER A 193 -6.94 8.97 20.31
CA SER A 193 -5.86 9.85 20.75
C SER A 193 -6.23 11.34 20.73
N PHE A 194 -7.18 11.75 19.88
CA PHE A 194 -7.67 13.12 19.76
C PHE A 194 -8.82 13.45 20.74
N ASN A 195 -9.54 12.44 21.24
CA ASN A 195 -10.65 12.62 22.19
C ASN A 195 -10.23 13.07 23.60
N LYS A 196 -8.95 13.38 23.85
CA LYS A 196 -8.51 13.83 25.18
C LYS A 196 -8.73 15.31 25.46
N ASP A 197 -9.05 16.19 24.49
CA ASP A 197 -9.29 17.61 24.78
C ASP A 197 -10.09 18.36 23.69
N VAL A 198 -11.17 17.77 23.14
CA VAL A 198 -12.10 18.52 22.27
C VAL A 198 -13.19 19.21 23.11
N SER A 199 -12.78 20.09 24.03
CA SER A 199 -13.69 21.04 24.70
C SER A 199 -13.24 22.49 24.59
N SER A 200 -12.31 22.81 23.70
CA SER A 200 -11.96 24.19 23.36
C SER A 200 -11.81 24.36 21.86
N THR A 201 -12.93 24.54 21.16
CA THR A 201 -12.93 25.11 19.81
C THR A 201 -12.45 26.55 19.90
N THR A 202 -11.17 26.80 19.63
CA THR A 202 -10.73 28.12 19.15
C THR A 202 -11.39 28.36 17.80
N ALA A 203 -12.04 29.51 17.65
CA ALA A 203 -12.82 29.88 16.48
C ALA A 203 -12.03 29.61 15.19
N ALA A 204 -12.47 28.62 14.42
CA ALA A 204 -11.97 28.38 13.07
C ALA A 204 -12.10 29.68 12.27
N ASP A 205 -11.08 29.99 11.45
CA ASP A 205 -11.15 31.10 10.51
C ASP A 205 -12.41 30.91 9.64
N SER A 206 -13.36 31.84 9.79
CA SER A 206 -14.71 31.74 9.25
C SER A 206 -14.77 31.59 7.72
N SER A 207 -13.66 31.85 7.03
CA SER A 207 -13.51 31.67 5.59
C SER A 207 -13.23 30.21 5.16
N LEU A 208 -12.43 29.46 5.92
CA LEU A 208 -12.08 28.05 5.67
C LEU A 208 -13.18 27.08 6.12
N ALA A 209 -13.88 27.40 7.22
CA ALA A 209 -14.93 26.56 7.81
C ALA A 209 -16.19 26.38 6.93
N ALA A 210 -16.35 27.19 5.87
CA ALA A 210 -17.49 27.13 4.95
C ALA A 210 -17.29 26.16 3.78
N ILE A 211 -16.05 25.78 3.44
CA ILE A 211 -15.69 24.96 2.26
C ILE A 211 -15.70 23.44 2.58
N SER A 212 -15.56 23.07 3.84
CA SER A 212 -15.26 21.69 4.29
C SER A 212 -16.47 20.87 4.77
N LYS A 213 -17.62 21.51 5.05
CA LYS A 213 -18.74 20.91 5.80
C LYS A 213 -19.39 19.65 5.19
N ASN A 214 -19.05 19.26 3.96
CA ASN A 214 -19.58 18.06 3.30
C ASN A 214 -18.53 17.26 2.51
N LYS A 215 -17.24 17.56 2.65
CA LYS A 215 -16.19 16.83 1.94
C LYS A 215 -15.80 15.56 2.70
N LYS A 216 -15.44 14.51 1.96
CA LYS A 216 -14.87 13.26 2.48
C LYS A 216 -13.47 13.05 1.96
N VAL A 217 -12.57 12.72 2.86
CA VAL A 217 -11.17 12.45 2.53
C VAL A 217 -10.77 11.07 3.03
N ALA A 218 -9.96 10.38 2.23
CA ALA A 218 -9.28 9.17 2.65
C ALA A 218 -7.81 9.47 2.94
N ILE A 219 -7.26 8.87 3.99
CA ILE A 219 -5.84 8.85 4.30
C ILE A 219 -5.39 7.40 4.24
N VAL A 220 -4.48 7.08 3.33
CA VAL A 220 -3.84 5.77 3.21
C VAL A 220 -2.44 5.89 3.81
N CYS A 221 -2.13 5.13 4.86
CA CYS A 221 -0.90 5.26 5.62
C CYS A 221 -0.10 3.96 5.62
N ALA A 222 1.15 4.01 5.17
CA ALA A 222 2.07 2.89 5.19
C ALA A 222 2.45 2.52 6.63
N GLN A 223 2.50 1.22 6.93
CA GLN A 223 2.85 0.72 8.27
C GLN A 223 4.36 0.75 8.55
N TRP A 224 5.20 0.59 7.52
CA TRP A 224 6.65 0.73 7.71
C TRP A 224 7.02 2.16 8.12
N ASN A 225 7.83 2.27 9.19
CA ASN A 225 8.25 3.54 9.80
C ASN A 225 7.11 4.32 10.50
N MET A 226 6.27 3.63 11.28
CA MET A 226 5.17 4.27 12.02
C MET A 226 5.59 5.44 12.91
N GLU A 227 6.81 5.48 13.46
CA GLU A 227 7.31 6.66 14.20
C GLU A 227 7.23 7.94 13.37
N ILE A 228 7.43 7.84 12.05
CA ILE A 228 7.36 8.96 11.11
C ILE A 228 5.94 9.13 10.58
N ASN A 229 5.36 8.06 10.04
CA ASN A 229 4.10 8.16 9.31
C ASN A 229 2.93 8.51 10.23
N SER A 230 2.95 8.05 11.49
CA SER A 230 1.91 8.41 12.46
C SER A 230 1.86 9.92 12.69
N GLU A 231 3.01 10.57 12.88
CA GLU A 231 3.08 12.01 13.15
C GLU A 231 2.53 12.84 11.98
N ILE A 232 2.85 12.43 10.74
CA ILE A 232 2.28 13.05 9.53
C ILE A 232 0.75 12.91 9.51
N VAL A 233 0.23 11.71 9.77
CA VAL A 233 -1.22 11.46 9.78
C VAL A 233 -1.91 12.25 10.89
N LEU A 234 -1.35 12.24 12.10
CA LEU A 234 -1.92 12.96 13.24
C LEU A 234 -2.00 14.47 12.95
N LYS A 235 -0.92 15.05 12.41
CA LYS A 235 -0.89 16.45 12.04
C LYS A 235 -1.88 16.78 10.91
N LEU A 236 -2.00 15.91 9.92
CA LEU A 236 -2.96 16.08 8.83
C LEU A 236 -4.41 16.05 9.33
N ILE A 237 -4.74 15.12 10.24
CA ILE A 237 -6.06 15.05 10.88
C ILE A 237 -6.35 16.34 11.66
N ASP A 238 -5.39 16.83 12.46
CA ASP A 238 -5.53 18.09 13.21
C ASP A 238 -5.85 19.29 12.29
N LEU A 239 -5.14 19.42 11.17
CA LEU A 239 -5.38 20.45 10.15
C LEU A 239 -6.76 20.34 9.51
N LEU A 240 -7.17 19.12 9.14
CA LEU A 240 -8.49 18.84 8.56
C LEU A 240 -9.61 19.20 9.55
N VAL A 241 -9.52 18.74 10.80
CA VAL A 241 -10.53 19.01 11.84
C VAL A 241 -10.60 20.51 12.14
N SER A 242 -9.45 21.17 12.29
CA SER A 242 -9.37 22.62 12.50
C SER A 242 -9.99 23.43 11.35
N SER A 243 -10.02 22.83 10.16
CA SER A 243 -10.60 23.43 8.95
C SER A 243 -12.07 23.05 8.73
N GLY A 244 -12.69 22.31 9.65
CA GLY A 244 -14.13 22.02 9.66
C GLY A 244 -14.56 20.64 9.12
N TYR A 245 -13.62 19.72 8.87
CA TYR A 245 -13.96 18.32 8.57
C TYR A 245 -14.44 17.60 9.84
N SER A 246 -15.50 16.78 9.74
CA SER A 246 -15.96 15.93 10.86
C SER A 246 -15.10 14.67 10.97
N SER A 247 -14.44 14.43 12.11
CA SER A 247 -13.49 13.32 12.26
C SER A 247 -14.08 11.96 11.90
N TYR A 248 -15.26 11.62 12.42
CA TYR A 248 -15.86 10.28 12.25
C TYR A 248 -16.65 10.12 10.94
N ASP A 249 -17.09 11.22 10.31
CA ASP A 249 -17.98 11.17 9.14
C ASP A 249 -17.29 11.59 7.83
N SER A 250 -16.19 12.34 7.92
CA SER A 250 -15.49 12.96 6.79
C SER A 250 -14.06 12.47 6.61
N ILE A 251 -13.41 11.88 7.62
CA ILE A 251 -12.00 11.46 7.57
C ILE A 251 -11.91 9.94 7.72
N PHE A 252 -11.42 9.27 6.70
CA PHE A 252 -11.34 7.80 6.66
C PHE A 252 -9.88 7.37 6.56
N VAL A 253 -9.40 6.59 7.52
CA VAL A 253 -8.00 6.15 7.56
C VAL A 253 -7.89 4.67 7.19
N TYR A 254 -6.99 4.35 6.27
CA TYR A 254 -6.67 3.01 5.80
C TYR A 254 -5.19 2.77 5.94
N SER A 255 -4.80 1.57 6.34
CA SER A 255 -3.40 1.13 6.36
C SER A 255 -2.99 0.57 5.00
N ALA A 256 -1.73 0.75 4.62
CA ALA A 256 -1.05 -0.01 3.59
C ALA A 256 0.12 -0.76 4.21
N ALA A 257 0.42 -1.97 3.73
CA ALA A 257 1.51 -2.78 4.29
C ALA A 257 2.84 -2.02 4.25
N GLY A 258 3.17 -1.39 3.12
CA GLY A 258 4.27 -0.44 2.96
C GLY A 258 3.94 0.67 1.97
N SER A 259 4.94 1.49 1.63
CA SER A 259 4.75 2.62 0.72
C SER A 259 4.45 2.19 -0.71
N PHE A 260 4.92 1.02 -1.14
CA PHE A 260 4.66 0.48 -2.48
C PHE A 260 3.18 0.16 -2.68
N GLU A 261 2.46 -0.22 -1.62
CA GLU A 261 1.04 -0.57 -1.68
C GLU A 261 0.11 0.66 -1.67
N LEU A 262 0.61 1.86 -1.34
CA LEU A 262 -0.19 3.10 -1.26
C LEU A 262 -1.00 3.37 -2.53
N PRO A 263 -0.43 3.32 -3.76
CA PRO A 263 -1.20 3.55 -4.98
C PRO A 263 -2.28 2.49 -5.21
N GLY A 264 -2.03 1.25 -4.78
CA GLY A 264 -2.97 0.15 -4.91
C GLY A 264 -4.24 0.37 -4.11
N ILE A 265 -4.11 0.77 -2.83
CA ILE A 265 -5.25 1.13 -1.99
C ILE A 265 -5.91 2.42 -2.48
N ALA A 266 -5.13 3.46 -2.81
CA ALA A 266 -5.68 4.73 -3.28
C ALA A 266 -6.51 4.58 -4.56
N SER A 267 -6.00 3.83 -5.56
CA SER A 267 -6.74 3.54 -6.78
C SER A 267 -8.00 2.74 -6.52
N TYR A 268 -7.97 1.78 -5.59
CA TYR A 268 -9.14 1.00 -5.20
C TYR A 268 -10.23 1.87 -4.57
N LEU A 269 -9.87 2.74 -3.63
CA LEU A 269 -10.81 3.69 -3.02
C LEU A 269 -11.40 4.65 -4.06
N ALA A 270 -10.57 5.14 -5.00
CA ALA A 270 -11.00 6.01 -6.08
C ALA A 270 -11.97 5.31 -7.06
N ALA A 271 -11.63 4.09 -7.48
CA ALA A 271 -12.41 3.27 -8.40
C ALA A 271 -13.75 2.88 -7.78
N MET A 272 -13.74 2.30 -6.58
CA MET A 272 -14.94 1.87 -5.89
C MET A 272 -15.90 3.05 -5.65
N SER A 273 -15.39 4.17 -5.14
CA SER A 273 -16.22 5.33 -4.81
C SER A 273 -16.78 6.07 -6.04
N SER A 274 -16.18 5.85 -7.23
CA SER A 274 -16.64 6.40 -8.52
C SER A 274 -17.53 5.45 -9.31
N SER A 275 -17.46 4.14 -9.04
CA SER A 275 -18.10 3.09 -9.84
C SER A 275 -19.63 3.03 -9.75
N GLY A 276 -20.24 3.67 -8.74
CA GLY A 276 -21.68 3.59 -8.49
C GLY A 276 -22.19 2.16 -8.21
N LEU A 277 -21.29 1.19 -8.07
CA LEU A 277 -21.61 -0.18 -7.67
C LEU A 277 -22.33 -0.10 -6.32
N PRO A 278 -23.50 -0.73 -6.18
CA PRO A 278 -24.12 -0.85 -4.87
C PRO A 278 -23.11 -1.57 -3.98
N LEU A 279 -22.70 -0.90 -2.90
CA LEU A 279 -22.19 -1.63 -1.75
C LEU A 279 -23.15 -2.81 -1.50
N LEU A 280 -22.65 -3.93 -1.00
CA LEU A 280 -23.48 -5.09 -0.59
C LEU A 280 -24.54 -4.75 0.50
N ASP A 281 -24.67 -3.47 0.85
CA ASP A 281 -25.66 -2.88 1.72
C ASP A 281 -26.14 -1.57 1.07
N ASN A 282 -27.44 -1.26 1.14
CA ASN A 282 -28.18 -0.22 0.39
C ASN A 282 -27.76 1.25 0.66
N ARG A 283 -26.49 1.51 0.96
CA ARG A 283 -25.92 2.84 1.20
C ARG A 283 -25.19 3.30 -0.06
N LYS A 284 -25.61 4.44 -0.60
CA LYS A 284 -24.86 5.19 -1.61
C LYS A 284 -23.48 5.52 -1.01
N SER A 285 -22.42 4.81 -1.39
CA SER A 285 -21.07 5.28 -1.02
C SER A 285 -20.86 6.62 -1.71
N SER A 286 -20.75 7.70 -0.94
CA SER A 286 -20.37 8.99 -1.48
C SER A 286 -18.89 8.95 -1.87
N LYS A 287 -18.58 9.42 -3.08
CA LYS A 287 -17.22 9.59 -3.61
C LYS A 287 -16.31 10.32 -2.60
N PHE A 288 -15.04 9.92 -2.49
CA PHE A 288 -14.04 10.73 -1.80
C PHE A 288 -13.69 11.96 -2.64
N ASP A 289 -13.58 13.12 -2.01
CA ASP A 289 -13.14 14.36 -2.67
C ASP A 289 -11.62 14.35 -2.89
N SER A 290 -10.89 13.80 -1.91
CA SER A 290 -9.43 13.70 -1.94
C SER A 290 -8.92 12.43 -1.26
N ILE A 291 -7.75 11.96 -1.68
CA ILE A 291 -7.02 10.84 -1.08
C ILE A 291 -5.60 11.31 -0.75
N PHE A 292 -5.15 11.08 0.48
CA PHE A 292 -3.80 11.35 0.94
C PHE A 292 -3.04 10.04 1.08
N CYS A 293 -1.91 9.88 0.40
CA CYS A 293 -1.02 8.74 0.55
C CYS A 293 0.15 9.13 1.44
N VAL A 294 0.30 8.55 2.63
CA VAL A 294 1.35 8.88 3.60
C VAL A 294 2.27 7.68 3.79
N GLY A 295 3.56 7.91 3.65
CA GLY A 295 4.57 6.88 3.89
C GLY A 295 5.97 7.47 3.98
N SER A 296 6.95 6.63 4.29
CA SER A 296 8.35 7.04 4.26
C SER A 296 9.26 5.89 3.83
N LEU A 297 10.19 6.21 2.95
CA LEU A 297 11.22 5.35 2.40
C LEU A 297 12.56 5.93 2.83
N ILE A 298 13.24 5.22 3.72
CA ILE A 298 14.54 5.62 4.27
C ILE A 298 15.61 4.77 3.59
N GLN A 299 16.68 5.40 3.13
CA GLN A 299 17.79 4.74 2.46
C GLN A 299 18.37 3.62 3.32
N GLY A 300 18.41 2.42 2.74
CA GLY A 300 19.15 1.27 3.27
C GLY A 300 20.42 1.00 2.47
N GLY A 301 20.83 -0.27 2.42
CA GLY A 301 22.04 -0.69 1.69
C GLY A 301 21.94 -0.72 0.16
N THR A 302 20.87 -0.16 -0.45
CA THR A 302 20.67 -0.13 -1.92
C THR A 302 19.93 1.15 -2.32
N LYS A 303 20.01 1.52 -3.61
CA LYS A 303 19.23 2.61 -4.22
C LYS A 303 17.71 2.34 -4.33
N HIS A 304 17.27 1.14 -3.95
CA HIS A 304 15.89 0.65 -4.08
C HIS A 304 14.81 1.61 -3.55
N PHE A 305 15.08 2.30 -2.43
CA PHE A 305 14.15 3.26 -1.83
C PHE A 305 13.76 4.39 -2.82
N LYS A 306 14.69 4.78 -3.71
CA LYS A 306 14.43 5.79 -4.73
C LYS A 306 13.54 5.26 -5.86
N PHE A 307 13.79 4.06 -6.37
CA PHE A 307 12.97 3.48 -7.43
C PHE A 307 11.53 3.24 -6.97
N ILE A 308 11.34 2.76 -5.73
CA ILE A 308 10.01 2.66 -5.14
C ILE A 308 9.37 4.03 -5.06
N GLY A 309 10.06 5.02 -4.48
CA GLY A 309 9.52 6.36 -4.28
C GLY A 309 9.07 7.00 -5.60
N ASP A 310 9.95 6.98 -6.61
CA ASP A 310 9.67 7.52 -7.93
C ASP A 310 8.49 6.78 -8.60
N SER A 311 8.41 5.44 -8.49
CA SER A 311 7.32 4.63 -9.08
C SER A 311 5.98 4.88 -8.40
N VAL A 312 5.99 5.01 -7.06
CA VAL A 312 4.80 5.33 -6.25
C VAL A 312 4.26 6.70 -6.62
N ASP A 313 5.12 7.72 -6.74
CA ASP A 313 4.71 9.06 -7.14
C ASP A 313 4.12 9.10 -8.56
N ILE A 314 4.76 8.42 -9.53
CA ILE A 314 4.23 8.28 -10.89
C ILE A 314 2.85 7.63 -10.87
N SER A 315 2.66 6.56 -10.10
CA SER A 315 1.38 5.85 -10.00
C SER A 315 0.29 6.71 -9.35
N ILE A 316 0.60 7.45 -8.29
CA ILE A 316 -0.34 8.40 -7.64
C ILE A 316 -0.78 9.50 -8.64
N GLN A 317 0.14 10.04 -9.43
CA GLN A 317 -0.21 11.02 -10.47
C GLN A 317 -1.13 10.44 -11.55
N LYS A 318 -0.89 9.19 -11.97
CA LYS A 318 -1.78 8.47 -12.89
C LYS A 318 -3.18 8.32 -12.29
N ILE A 319 -3.30 7.95 -11.02
CA ILE A 319 -4.58 7.79 -10.29
C ILE A 319 -5.40 9.08 -10.32
N CYS A 320 -4.76 10.25 -10.11
CA CYS A 320 -5.45 11.54 -10.19
C CYS A 320 -6.19 11.73 -11.51
N THR A 321 -5.49 11.43 -12.61
CA THR A 321 -6.00 11.62 -13.97
C THR A 321 -7.04 10.55 -14.32
N LEU A 322 -6.79 9.30 -13.96
CA LEU A 322 -7.66 8.16 -14.29
C LEU A 322 -9.03 8.25 -13.62
N PHE A 323 -9.09 8.66 -12.35
CA PHE A 323 -10.33 8.67 -11.58
C PHE A 323 -10.92 10.07 -11.36
N ASN A 324 -10.27 11.11 -11.89
CA ASN A 324 -10.65 12.51 -11.68
C ASN A 324 -10.89 12.80 -10.19
N ILE A 325 -9.85 12.57 -9.39
CA ILE A 325 -9.81 12.73 -7.93
C ILE A 325 -8.50 13.38 -7.52
N LYS A 326 -8.51 14.21 -6.47
CA LYS A 326 -7.26 14.75 -5.92
C LYS A 326 -6.58 13.68 -5.07
N CYS A 327 -5.61 12.97 -5.64
CA CYS A 327 -4.75 12.04 -4.89
C CYS A 327 -3.37 12.68 -4.68
N VAL A 328 -2.95 12.86 -3.43
CA VAL A 328 -1.68 13.55 -3.12
C VAL A 328 -0.69 12.61 -2.45
N SER A 329 0.57 12.69 -2.88
CA SER A 329 1.67 11.90 -2.32
C SER A 329 2.34 12.65 -1.18
N GLY A 330 2.32 12.02 -0.01
CA GLY A 330 3.02 12.39 1.21
C GLY A 330 4.16 11.43 1.53
N VAL A 331 4.71 10.77 0.50
CA VAL A 331 5.77 9.78 0.68
C VAL A 331 7.11 10.49 0.84
N LEU A 332 7.70 10.40 2.03
CA LEU A 332 9.04 10.91 2.28
C LEU A 332 10.09 9.96 1.68
N ILE A 333 10.97 10.48 0.83
CA ILE A 333 12.13 9.74 0.29
C ILE A 333 13.38 10.36 0.90
N CYS A 334 13.92 9.73 1.95
CA CYS A 334 14.98 10.31 2.78
C CYS A 334 16.22 9.42 2.80
N THR A 335 17.38 10.05 2.95
CA THR A 335 18.68 9.36 3.10
C THR A 335 18.96 8.93 4.54
N SER A 336 18.21 9.45 5.52
CA SER A 336 18.35 9.11 6.93
C SER A 336 17.04 9.21 7.70
N LEU A 337 16.98 8.56 8.86
CA LEU A 337 15.85 8.67 9.78
C LEU A 337 15.69 10.10 10.32
N ASP A 338 16.80 10.81 10.59
CA ASP A 338 16.75 12.18 11.11
C ASP A 338 16.16 13.17 10.08
N GLU A 339 16.47 12.96 8.80
CA GLU A 339 15.84 13.69 7.70
C GLU A 339 14.33 13.41 7.62
N ALA A 340 13.93 12.14 7.76
CA ALA A 340 12.51 11.78 7.81
C ALA A 340 11.79 12.44 9.01
N LYS A 341 12.43 12.44 10.20
CA LYS A 341 11.91 13.12 11.41
C LYS A 341 11.80 14.62 11.23
N TYR A 342 12.73 15.24 10.52
CA TYR A 342 12.70 16.65 10.19
C TYR A 342 11.46 16.99 9.34
N HIS A 343 11.24 16.24 8.26
CA HIS A 343 10.11 16.48 7.35
C HIS A 343 8.75 16.10 7.91
N ALA A 344 8.70 15.17 8.86
CA ALA A 344 7.50 14.84 9.62
C ALA A 344 7.14 15.90 10.69
N GLY A 345 8.02 16.87 10.96
CA GLY A 345 7.82 17.91 11.98
C GLY A 345 8.22 17.49 13.39
N ILE A 346 8.79 16.30 13.59
CA ILE A 346 9.16 15.75 14.90
C ILE A 346 10.33 16.51 15.52
N SER A 347 11.37 16.79 14.74
CA SER A 347 12.62 17.38 15.26
C SER A 347 12.60 18.91 15.36
N VAL A 348 11.75 19.59 14.60
CA VAL A 348 11.81 21.06 14.42
C VAL A 348 10.49 21.80 14.62
N GLY A 349 9.39 21.08 14.91
CA GLY A 349 8.04 21.63 15.00
C GLY A 349 7.49 22.11 13.64
N ASP A 350 6.37 22.83 13.67
CA ASP A 350 5.59 23.22 12.50
C ASP A 350 6.14 24.45 11.76
N LYS A 351 7.36 24.35 11.22
CA LYS A 351 7.89 25.41 10.34
C LYS A 351 7.24 25.32 8.95
N PRO A 352 6.67 26.41 8.41
CA PRO A 352 6.13 26.46 7.05
C PRO A 352 7.15 25.99 5.99
N GLY A 353 6.71 25.18 5.04
CA GLY A 353 7.52 24.67 3.93
C GLY A 353 8.26 23.35 4.19
N ASN A 354 8.41 22.93 5.45
CA ASN A 354 9.16 21.71 5.79
C ASN A 354 8.31 20.56 6.34
N ASN A 355 7.13 20.86 6.91
CA ASN A 355 6.22 19.82 7.40
C ASN A 355 5.32 19.33 6.26
N ILE A 356 5.50 18.06 5.88
CA ILE A 356 4.77 17.46 4.77
C ILE A 356 3.24 17.43 4.98
N ALA A 357 2.75 17.34 6.22
CA ALA A 357 1.31 17.35 6.49
C ALA A 357 0.64 18.68 6.09
N ILE A 358 1.33 19.80 6.28
CA ILE A 358 0.85 21.14 5.86
C ILE A 358 0.81 21.20 4.33
N ASN A 359 1.89 20.79 3.66
CA ASN A 359 1.96 20.77 2.20
C ASN A 359 0.87 19.91 1.57
N LEU A 360 0.55 18.75 2.18
CA LEU A 360 -0.54 17.89 1.75
C LEU A 360 -1.90 18.58 1.88
N PHE A 361 -2.16 19.18 3.05
CA PHE A 361 -3.40 19.91 3.32
C PHE A 361 -3.61 21.08 2.32
N ASP A 362 -2.55 21.82 2.01
CA ASP A 362 -2.58 22.95 1.08
C ASP A 362 -2.83 22.54 -0.38
N GLN A 363 -2.43 21.33 -0.79
CA GLN A 363 -2.65 20.85 -2.17
C GLN A 363 -4.12 20.55 -2.48
N ILE A 364 -4.93 20.24 -1.46
CA ILE A 364 -6.33 19.81 -1.67
C ILE A 364 -7.36 20.91 -1.47
N ASN A 365 -7.02 21.96 -0.72
CA ASN A 365 -7.86 23.14 -0.49
C ASN A 365 -7.53 24.26 -1.46
#